data_AF-A0A7S0ZS06-F1
#
_entry.id   AF-A0A7S0ZS06-F1
#
_cell.length_a   1.000
_cell.length_b   1.000
_cell.length_c   1.000
_cell.angle_alpha   90.00
_cell.angle_beta   90.00
_cell.angle_gamma   90.00
#
_symmetry.space_group_name_H-M   'P 1'
#
loop_
_entity.id
_entity.type
_entity.pdbx_description
1 polymer ?
#
loop_
_entity_poly.entity_id
_entity_poly.type
_entity_poly.pdbx_seq_one_letter_code
_entity_poly.pdbx_strand_id
1 'polypeptide(L)'
;IYGSRVDNTFDSRLVREYLSMCFRSDVLDGPKRKGLSNVDIPPFDIPATKNMVDFRSKVEQLPDLDNPASFGMAPNADRSLQRINSSLAISMLRQLASSAGRPEGVDAASSGVDVKAWKEQMSPLWKLWDTLAKSHLSKLKTVAVRAVNVDDPPIVAFVLTDASEAQSLGDLVSHSLQNIQKVVNGTALSSPEVVAEANDLMHGEIPRRWTSRWPSAPEEPTVFLQGLARRIAALKGEWVKRVASPSMFDEPLKLS
;
A
#
# COMPACT_ATOMS: atom_id res chain seq x y z
N ILE A 1 -11.00 30.62 -3.32
CA ILE A 1 -12.07 29.70 -2.86
C ILE A 1 -11.59 28.25 -2.89
N TYR A 2 -11.26 27.68 -4.05
CA TYR A 2 -10.82 26.27 -4.12
C TYR A 2 -9.39 26.01 -3.61
N GLY A 3 -8.49 27.01 -3.63
CA GLY A 3 -7.10 26.85 -3.20
C GLY A 3 -6.87 26.71 -1.70
N SER A 4 -7.82 27.12 -0.83
CA SER A 4 -7.63 27.05 0.64
C SER A 4 -7.88 25.66 1.22
N ARG A 5 -8.32 24.69 0.40
CA ARG A 5 -8.54 23.28 0.78
C ARG A 5 -7.50 22.35 0.16
N VAL A 6 -6.50 22.92 -0.51
CA VAL A 6 -5.54 22.19 -1.33
C VAL A 6 -4.14 22.53 -0.85
N ASP A 7 -3.55 21.60 -0.12
CA ASP A 7 -2.20 21.77 0.45
C ASP A 7 -1.11 21.25 -0.52
N ASN A 8 -1.49 20.36 -1.45
CA ASN A 8 -0.57 19.75 -2.39
C ASN A 8 -0.43 20.58 -3.68
N THR A 9 0.82 20.82 -4.08
CA THR A 9 1.13 21.53 -5.33
C THR A 9 0.57 20.82 -6.57
N PHE A 10 0.49 19.49 -6.58
CA PHE A 10 -0.12 18.74 -7.69
C PHE A 10 -1.62 18.97 -7.80
N ASP A 11 -2.33 18.93 -6.67
CA ASP A 11 -3.77 19.16 -6.63
C ASP A 11 -4.10 20.61 -7.01
N SER A 12 -3.24 21.57 -6.65
CA SER A 12 -3.39 22.96 -7.06
C SER A 12 -3.30 23.15 -8.59
N ARG A 13 -2.42 22.37 -9.24
CA ARG A 13 -2.31 22.34 -10.71
C ARG A 13 -3.54 21.71 -11.33
N LEU A 14 -4.03 20.61 -10.76
CA LEU A 14 -5.24 19.93 -11.24
C LEU A 14 -6.45 20.87 -11.20
N VAL A 15 -6.68 21.56 -10.07
CA VAL A 15 -7.76 22.54 -9.96
C VAL A 15 -7.62 23.66 -10.99
N ARG A 16 -6.40 24.15 -11.22
CA ARG A 16 -6.15 25.17 -12.25
C ARG A 16 -6.47 24.67 -13.65
N GLU A 17 -6.10 23.43 -13.97
CA GLU A 17 -6.42 22.80 -15.26
C GLU A 17 -7.93 22.66 -15.43
N TYR A 18 -8.65 22.13 -14.44
CA TYR A 18 -10.11 22.02 -14.47
C TYR A 18 -10.80 23.37 -14.65
N LEU A 19 -10.35 24.41 -13.93
CA LEU A 19 -10.89 25.76 -14.09
C LEU A 19 -10.60 26.30 -15.50
N SER A 20 -9.39 26.09 -16.01
CA SER A 20 -9.05 26.49 -17.38
C SER A 20 -9.87 25.74 -18.42
N MET A 21 -10.27 24.49 -18.13
CA MET A 21 -11.02 23.66 -19.05
C MET A 21 -12.49 24.07 -19.09
N CYS A 22 -13.12 24.29 -17.93
CA CYS A 22 -14.53 24.65 -17.83
C CYS A 22 -14.81 26.12 -18.20
N PHE A 23 -13.89 27.04 -17.93
CA PHE A 23 -14.08 28.49 -18.15
C PHE A 23 -13.38 29.03 -19.41
N ARG A 24 -13.02 28.16 -20.36
CA ARG A 24 -12.56 28.60 -21.69
C ARG A 24 -13.71 29.26 -22.45
N SER A 25 -13.42 30.40 -23.07
CA SER A 25 -14.36 31.08 -23.99
C SER A 25 -14.84 30.15 -25.11
N ASP A 26 -13.98 29.24 -25.59
CA ASP A 26 -14.35 28.21 -26.58
C ASP A 26 -15.43 27.22 -26.10
N VAL A 27 -15.60 27.02 -24.77
CA VAL A 27 -16.62 26.15 -24.17
C VAL A 27 -17.90 26.92 -23.84
N LEU A 28 -17.80 28.24 -23.65
CA LEU A 28 -18.90 29.10 -23.23
C LEU A 28 -19.59 29.83 -24.40
N ASP A 29 -18.89 30.10 -25.51
CA ASP A 29 -19.36 30.98 -26.59
C ASP A 29 -20.00 30.26 -27.82
N GLY A 30 -20.10 28.93 -27.86
CA GLY A 30 -20.78 28.23 -28.97
C GLY A 30 -20.43 26.75 -29.15
N PRO A 31 -21.08 26.03 -30.10
CA PRO A 31 -21.07 24.57 -30.16
C PRO A 31 -19.65 24.04 -30.37
N LYS A 32 -19.31 23.03 -29.56
CA LYS A 32 -17.97 22.43 -29.42
C LYS A 32 -17.17 22.40 -30.74
N ARG A 33 -16.07 23.16 -30.81
CA ARG A 33 -15.00 22.82 -31.75
C ARG A 33 -14.32 21.56 -31.22
N LYS A 34 -14.51 20.42 -31.88
CA LYS A 34 -13.69 19.21 -31.67
C LYS A 34 -12.22 19.57 -31.92
N GLY A 35 -11.51 19.95 -30.85
CA GLY A 35 -10.18 20.52 -30.91
C GLY A 35 -9.23 19.94 -29.86
N LEU A 36 -8.27 19.15 -30.34
CA LEU A 36 -6.93 18.83 -29.83
C LEU A 36 -6.70 18.17 -28.46
N SER A 37 -7.64 18.11 -27.53
CA SER A 37 -7.46 17.31 -26.29
C SER A 37 -8.17 15.96 -26.40
N ASN A 38 -7.44 14.86 -26.16
CA ASN A 38 -8.00 13.50 -26.04
C ASN A 38 -8.96 13.32 -24.84
N VAL A 39 -9.32 14.41 -24.16
CA VAL A 39 -10.11 14.45 -22.94
C VAL A 39 -11.23 15.46 -23.21
N ASP A 40 -12.43 14.94 -23.44
CA ASP A 40 -13.65 15.71 -23.77
C ASP A 40 -14.39 15.98 -22.46
N ILE A 41 -14.09 17.12 -21.81
CA ILE A 41 -14.77 17.56 -20.58
C ILE A 41 -15.32 18.98 -20.82
N PRO A 42 -16.63 19.20 -20.63
CA PRO A 42 -17.64 18.21 -20.26
C PRO A 42 -17.93 17.23 -21.41
N PRO A 43 -18.22 15.94 -21.14
CA PRO A 43 -18.52 14.93 -22.17
C PRO A 43 -19.84 15.19 -22.90
N PHE A 44 -20.66 16.10 -22.37
CA PHE A 44 -21.94 16.52 -22.92
C PHE A 44 -21.86 17.94 -23.50
N ASP A 45 -22.73 18.23 -24.45
CA ASP A 45 -22.89 19.58 -25.00
C ASP A 45 -23.69 20.44 -24.02
N ILE A 46 -23.19 21.64 -23.74
CA ILE A 46 -23.86 22.59 -22.83
C ILE A 46 -24.90 23.36 -23.65
N PRO A 47 -26.19 23.34 -23.27
CA PRO A 47 -27.19 24.15 -23.94
C PRO A 47 -26.83 25.64 -23.89
N ALA A 48 -26.76 26.30 -25.06
CA ALA A 48 -26.52 27.74 -25.17
C ALA A 48 -27.79 28.58 -24.90
N THR A 49 -28.84 27.97 -24.35
CA THR A 49 -30.11 28.63 -24.05
C THR A 49 -30.14 29.16 -22.61
N LYS A 50 -30.97 30.18 -22.37
CA LYS A 50 -31.18 30.76 -21.03
C LYS A 50 -32.34 30.09 -20.27
N ASN A 51 -32.96 29.07 -20.85
CA ASN A 51 -34.15 28.42 -20.33
C ASN A 51 -33.77 27.27 -19.39
N MET A 52 -34.31 27.28 -18.17
CA MET A 52 -34.05 26.25 -17.15
C MET A 52 -34.51 24.85 -17.58
N VAL A 53 -35.59 24.76 -18.37
CA VAL A 53 -36.18 23.50 -18.81
C VAL A 53 -35.22 22.70 -19.69
N ASP A 54 -34.45 23.39 -20.53
CA ASP A 54 -33.49 22.76 -21.45
C ASP A 54 -32.32 22.13 -20.67
N PHE A 55 -31.84 22.81 -19.62
CA PHE A 55 -30.82 22.26 -18.72
C PHE A 55 -31.35 21.02 -18.00
N ARG A 56 -32.59 21.05 -17.51
CA ARG A 56 -33.20 19.91 -16.82
C ARG A 56 -33.35 18.70 -17.75
N SER A 57 -33.85 18.92 -18.96
CA SER A 57 -33.95 17.86 -19.97
C SER A 57 -32.59 17.26 -20.30
N LYS A 58 -31.53 18.08 -20.33
CA LYS A 58 -30.17 17.57 -20.56
C LYS A 58 -29.62 16.74 -19.41
N VAL A 59 -29.94 17.12 -18.16
CA VAL A 59 -29.59 16.32 -16.97
C VAL A 59 -30.31 14.98 -16.98
N GLU A 60 -31.59 14.93 -17.37
CA GLU A 60 -32.36 13.69 -17.47
C GLU A 60 -31.88 12.75 -18.59
N GLN A 61 -31.16 13.28 -19.60
CA GLN A 61 -30.55 12.50 -20.67
C GLN A 61 -29.16 11.94 -20.31
N LEU A 62 -28.60 12.30 -19.15
CA LEU A 62 -27.29 11.78 -18.73
C LEU A 62 -27.41 10.28 -18.39
N PRO A 63 -26.36 9.50 -18.65
CA PRO A 63 -26.33 8.11 -18.26
C PRO A 63 -26.33 7.98 -16.73
N ASP A 64 -27.02 6.96 -16.21
CA ASP A 64 -27.03 6.65 -14.77
C ASP A 64 -25.65 6.22 -14.26
N LEU A 65 -24.78 5.73 -15.17
CA LEU A 65 -23.43 5.29 -14.85
C LEU A 65 -22.40 6.28 -15.37
N ASP A 66 -21.59 6.80 -14.46
CA ASP A 66 -20.51 7.72 -14.78
C ASP A 66 -19.36 7.01 -15.51
N ASN A 67 -18.89 7.59 -16.61
CA ASN A 67 -17.71 7.11 -17.33
C ASN A 67 -16.44 7.80 -16.78
N PRO A 68 -15.40 7.07 -16.33
CA PRO A 68 -14.15 7.66 -15.86
C PRO A 68 -13.45 8.54 -16.91
N ALA A 69 -13.65 8.28 -18.21
CA ALA A 69 -13.10 9.12 -19.28
C ALA A 69 -13.65 10.56 -19.24
N SER A 70 -14.88 10.74 -18.74
CA SER A 70 -15.51 12.05 -18.54
C SER A 70 -14.81 12.92 -17.50
N PHE A 71 -13.95 12.31 -16.67
CA PHE A 71 -13.15 12.98 -15.65
C PHE A 71 -11.65 13.00 -16.02
N GLY A 72 -11.31 12.66 -17.27
CA GLY A 72 -9.92 12.56 -17.72
C GLY A 72 -9.15 11.42 -17.04
N MET A 73 -9.84 10.48 -16.40
CA MET A 73 -9.23 9.33 -15.77
C MET A 73 -9.05 8.20 -16.79
N ALA A 74 -8.07 7.34 -16.52
CA ALA A 74 -7.86 6.16 -17.34
C ALA A 74 -9.07 5.20 -17.23
N PRO A 75 -9.45 4.50 -18.33
CA PRO A 75 -10.63 3.64 -18.35
C PRO A 75 -10.52 2.42 -17.41
N ASN A 76 -9.32 2.10 -16.93
CA ASN A 76 -9.10 1.03 -15.94
C ASN A 76 -9.35 1.48 -14.49
N ALA A 77 -9.50 2.77 -14.21
CA ALA A 77 -9.71 3.29 -12.87
C ALA A 77 -10.99 2.71 -12.23
N ASP A 78 -12.09 2.70 -12.98
CA ASP A 78 -13.36 2.15 -12.51
C ASP A 78 -13.27 0.64 -12.24
N ARG A 79 -12.60 -0.13 -13.13
CA ARG A 79 -12.37 -1.56 -12.90
C ARG A 79 -11.59 -1.84 -11.62
N SER A 80 -10.61 -0.99 -11.30
CA SER A 80 -9.85 -1.10 -10.06
C SER A 80 -10.72 -0.79 -8.84
N LEU A 81 -11.51 0.29 -8.90
CA LEU A 81 -12.44 0.67 -7.83
C LEU A 81 -13.50 -0.41 -7.57
N GLN A 82 -14.10 -0.97 -8.63
CA GLN A 82 -15.07 -2.05 -8.53
C GLN A 82 -14.50 -3.30 -7.85
N ARG A 83 -13.23 -3.65 -8.13
CA ARG A 83 -12.56 -4.77 -7.44
C ARG A 83 -12.42 -4.52 -5.95
N ILE A 84 -11.98 -3.32 -5.57
CA ILE A 84 -11.82 -2.93 -4.16
C ILE A 84 -13.19 -2.96 -3.47
N ASN A 85 -14.20 -2.29 -4.02
CA ASN A 85 -15.53 -2.23 -3.44
C ASN A 85 -16.19 -3.62 -3.37
N SER A 86 -16.00 -4.48 -4.37
CA SER A 86 -16.49 -5.87 -4.34
C SER A 86 -15.83 -6.67 -3.22
N SER A 87 -14.50 -6.53 -3.07
CA SER A 87 -13.77 -7.22 -2.00
C SER A 87 -14.20 -6.76 -0.61
N LEU A 88 -14.45 -5.46 -0.44
CA LEU A 88 -14.96 -4.87 0.81
C LEU A 88 -16.39 -5.33 1.11
N ALA A 89 -17.28 -5.33 0.11
CA ALA A 89 -18.64 -5.81 0.28
C ALA A 89 -18.65 -7.30 0.67
N ILE A 90 -17.82 -8.12 0.03
CA ILE A 90 -17.67 -9.55 0.37
C ILE A 90 -17.11 -9.72 1.78
N SER A 91 -16.11 -8.93 2.18
CA SER A 91 -15.54 -9.02 3.53
C SER A 91 -16.55 -8.60 4.59
N MET A 92 -17.30 -7.53 4.37
CA MET A 92 -18.39 -7.10 5.25
C MET A 92 -19.48 -8.18 5.37
N LEU A 93 -19.89 -8.80 4.26
CA LEU A 93 -20.85 -9.90 4.28
C LEU A 93 -20.32 -11.13 5.01
N ARG A 94 -19.04 -11.47 4.86
CA ARG A 94 -18.40 -12.57 5.62
C ARG A 94 -18.37 -12.26 7.11
N GLN A 95 -18.02 -11.04 7.49
CA GLN A 95 -18.04 -10.60 8.88
C GLN A 95 -19.45 -10.73 9.47
N LEU A 96 -20.47 -10.23 8.76
CA LEU A 96 -21.87 -10.36 9.18
C LEU A 96 -22.31 -11.82 9.32
N ALA A 97 -21.97 -12.68 8.35
CA ALA A 97 -22.29 -14.11 8.40
C ALA A 97 -21.61 -14.82 9.58
N SER A 98 -20.36 -14.46 9.89
CA SER A 98 -19.62 -15.00 11.03
C SER A 98 -20.14 -14.50 12.39
N SER A 99 -20.69 -13.28 12.46
CA SER A 99 -21.35 -12.77 13.66
C SER A 99 -22.75 -13.34 13.85
N ALA A 100 -23.49 -13.59 12.77
CA ALA A 100 -24.85 -14.13 12.81
C ALA A 100 -24.91 -15.63 13.20
N GLY A 101 -23.77 -16.34 13.12
CA GLY A 101 -23.64 -17.73 13.57
C GLY A 101 -23.23 -17.91 15.03
N ARG A 102 -23.04 -16.82 15.80
CA ARG A 102 -22.80 -16.94 17.25
C ARG A 102 -24.14 -17.15 17.97
N PRO A 103 -24.33 -18.26 18.73
CA PRO A 103 -25.48 -18.37 19.59
C PRO A 103 -25.45 -17.22 20.60
N GLU A 104 -26.57 -16.51 20.74
CA GLU A 104 -26.79 -15.59 21.86
C GLU A 104 -26.52 -16.34 23.17
N GLY A 105 -25.51 -15.90 23.93
CA GLY A 105 -25.26 -16.42 25.28
C GLY A 105 -23.88 -17.00 25.58
N VAL A 106 -22.86 -16.81 24.73
CA VAL A 106 -21.48 -17.06 25.16
C VAL A 106 -20.81 -15.72 25.46
N ASP A 107 -20.57 -15.49 26.75
CA ASP A 107 -20.00 -14.27 27.29
C ASP A 107 -18.79 -13.77 26.47
N ALA A 108 -18.86 -12.50 26.07
CA ALA A 108 -17.79 -11.74 25.43
C ALA A 108 -16.54 -11.56 26.31
N ALA A 109 -16.45 -12.28 27.44
CA ALA A 109 -15.39 -12.23 28.44
C ALA A 109 -14.40 -13.41 28.36
N SER A 110 -14.57 -14.36 27.42
CA SER A 110 -13.52 -15.32 27.13
C SER A 110 -12.58 -14.76 26.04
N SER A 111 -11.74 -13.82 26.46
CA SER A 111 -10.49 -13.45 25.79
C SER A 111 -9.47 -14.61 25.83
N GLY A 112 -9.92 -15.82 25.46
CA GLY A 112 -9.06 -16.93 25.15
C GLY A 112 -8.46 -16.63 23.78
N VAL A 113 -7.16 -16.35 23.76
CA VAL A 113 -6.37 -16.37 22.52
C VAL A 113 -6.77 -17.62 21.75
N ASP A 114 -7.40 -17.45 20.58
CA ASP A 114 -7.88 -18.57 19.78
C ASP A 114 -6.67 -19.15 19.02
N VAL A 115 -5.79 -19.83 19.78
CA VAL A 115 -4.48 -20.34 19.35
C VAL A 115 -4.61 -21.21 18.09
N LYS A 116 -5.76 -21.88 17.92
CA LYS A 116 -6.07 -22.68 16.73
C LYS A 116 -6.29 -21.81 15.49
N ALA A 117 -7.09 -20.75 15.60
CA ALA A 117 -7.30 -19.79 14.51
C ALA A 117 -6.00 -19.07 14.14
N TRP A 118 -5.17 -18.72 15.13
CA TRP A 118 -3.84 -18.14 14.92
C TRP A 118 -2.95 -19.10 14.13
N LYS A 119 -2.94 -20.38 14.51
CA LYS A 119 -2.13 -21.39 13.82
C LYS A 119 -2.56 -21.58 12.37
N GLU A 120 -3.86 -21.63 12.09
CA GLU A 120 -4.37 -21.85 10.73
C GLU A 120 -4.09 -20.65 9.81
N GLN A 121 -4.34 -19.43 10.27
CA GLN A 121 -4.15 -18.22 9.47
C GLN A 121 -2.67 -17.79 9.34
N MET A 122 -1.85 -18.01 10.39
CA MET A 122 -0.43 -17.61 10.38
C MET A 122 0.50 -18.67 9.78
N SER A 123 0.08 -19.94 9.68
CA SER A 123 0.84 -21.02 9.02
C SER A 123 1.37 -20.67 7.62
N PRO A 124 0.58 -20.09 6.70
CA PRO A 124 1.10 -19.66 5.40
C PRO A 124 2.14 -18.53 5.51
N LEU A 125 1.96 -17.58 6.44
CA LEU A 125 2.92 -16.49 6.67
C LEU A 125 4.24 -17.01 7.24
N TRP A 126 4.20 -17.95 8.18
CA TRP A 126 5.41 -18.61 8.69
C TRP A 126 6.14 -19.40 7.62
N LYS A 127 5.42 -20.16 6.79
CA LYS A 127 6.03 -20.90 5.67
C LYS A 127 6.66 -19.95 4.65
N LEU A 128 6.00 -18.83 4.35
CA LEU A 128 6.54 -17.80 3.46
C LEU A 128 7.81 -17.19 4.04
N TRP A 129 7.80 -16.78 5.32
CA TRP A 129 8.99 -16.22 5.94
C TRP A 129 10.12 -17.23 6.09
N ASP A 130 9.83 -18.49 6.44
CA ASP A 130 10.83 -19.54 6.56
C ASP A 130 11.46 -19.88 5.20
N THR A 131 10.68 -19.94 4.12
CA THR A 131 11.21 -20.12 2.77
C THR A 131 12.05 -18.94 2.32
N LEU A 132 11.61 -17.69 2.56
CA LEU A 132 12.39 -16.48 2.28
C LEU A 132 13.67 -16.39 3.11
N ALA A 133 13.58 -16.74 4.39
CA ALA A 133 14.72 -16.72 5.31
C ALA A 133 15.75 -17.78 4.96
N LYS A 134 15.32 -19.00 4.59
CA LYS A 134 16.20 -20.08 4.17
C LYS A 134 16.82 -19.86 2.79
N SER A 135 16.11 -19.23 1.85
CA SER A 135 16.59 -19.03 0.47
C SER A 135 17.45 -17.78 0.30
N HIS A 136 16.98 -16.64 0.81
CA HIS A 136 17.60 -15.33 0.57
C HIS A 136 18.40 -14.84 1.78
N LEU A 137 17.89 -15.00 3.01
CA LEU A 137 18.54 -14.42 4.20
C LEU A 137 19.68 -15.29 4.75
N SER A 138 19.60 -16.62 4.64
CA SER A 138 20.62 -17.55 5.15
C SER A 138 22.01 -17.32 4.54
N LYS A 139 22.05 -17.04 3.24
CA LYS A 139 23.28 -16.73 2.47
C LYS A 139 23.86 -15.35 2.83
N LEU A 140 23.07 -14.49 3.48
CA LEU A 140 23.41 -13.10 3.79
C LEU A 140 23.58 -12.84 5.29
N LYS A 141 23.27 -13.82 6.15
CA LYS A 141 23.61 -13.79 7.58
C LYS A 141 25.11 -13.74 7.83
N THR A 142 25.91 -14.30 6.92
CA THR A 142 27.38 -14.30 6.95
C THR A 142 28.01 -13.03 6.39
N VAL A 143 27.26 -12.19 5.69
CA VAL A 143 27.75 -10.89 5.21
C VAL A 143 27.59 -9.88 6.35
N ALA A 144 28.68 -9.67 7.08
CA ALA A 144 28.77 -8.62 8.09
C ALA A 144 28.70 -7.26 7.39
N VAL A 145 27.68 -6.47 7.71
CA VAL A 145 27.64 -5.06 7.30
C VAL A 145 28.71 -4.34 8.12
N ARG A 146 29.73 -3.81 7.44
CA ARG A 146 30.78 -3.01 8.08
C ARG A 146 30.13 -1.79 8.76
N ALA A 147 30.59 -1.47 9.98
CA ALA A 147 30.21 -0.23 10.64
C ALA A 147 30.71 0.99 9.83
N VAL A 148 29.88 2.01 9.73
CA VAL A 148 30.21 3.26 9.02
C VAL A 148 31.40 3.93 9.72
N ASN A 149 32.44 4.24 8.95
CA ASN A 149 33.55 5.05 9.43
C ASN A 149 33.34 6.52 9.04
N VAL A 150 33.95 7.43 9.80
CA VAL A 150 33.83 8.89 9.59
C VAL A 150 34.39 9.33 8.22
N ASP A 151 35.33 8.57 7.67
CA ASP A 151 35.97 8.83 6.37
C ASP A 151 35.22 8.24 5.18
N ASP A 152 34.09 7.53 5.40
CA ASP A 152 33.34 6.92 4.30
C ASP A 152 32.52 7.98 3.53
N PRO A 153 32.48 7.93 2.18
CA PRO A 153 31.65 8.83 1.39
C PRO A 153 30.18 8.79 1.82
N PRO A 154 29.43 9.90 1.78
CA PRO A 154 28.03 9.95 2.27
C PRO A 154 27.11 8.89 1.64
N ILE A 155 27.35 8.52 0.38
CA ILE A 155 26.59 7.47 -0.33
C ILE A 155 26.93 6.08 0.24
N VAL A 156 28.20 5.82 0.54
CA VAL A 156 28.65 4.58 1.16
C VAL A 156 28.10 4.46 2.58
N ALA A 157 28.17 5.55 3.34
CA ALA A 157 27.57 5.64 4.67
C ALA A 157 26.07 5.34 4.62
N PHE A 158 25.33 5.94 3.67
CA PHE A 158 23.90 5.70 3.48
C PHE A 158 23.59 4.22 3.18
N VAL A 159 24.31 3.58 2.25
CA VAL A 159 24.07 2.18 1.90
C VAL A 159 24.37 1.26 3.08
N LEU A 160 25.43 1.53 3.85
CA LEU A 160 25.79 0.75 5.03
C LEU A 160 24.78 0.93 6.17
N THR A 161 24.33 2.16 6.44
CA THR A 161 23.26 2.40 7.42
C THR A 161 21.98 1.72 7.00
N ASP A 162 21.57 1.87 5.74
CA ASP A 162 20.32 1.30 5.22
C ASP A 162 20.35 -0.24 5.25
N ALA A 163 21.50 -0.84 4.92
CA ALA A 163 21.70 -2.29 5.02
C ALA A 163 21.62 -2.78 6.47
N SER A 164 22.18 -2.03 7.43
CA SER A 164 22.13 -2.36 8.85
C SER A 164 20.71 -2.23 9.44
N GLU A 165 19.97 -1.20 9.03
CA GLU A 165 18.58 -0.98 9.45
C GLU A 165 17.65 -2.03 8.85
N ALA A 166 17.79 -2.34 7.56
CA ALA A 166 17.04 -3.40 6.91
C ALA A 166 17.30 -4.77 7.56
N GLN A 167 18.55 -5.06 7.95
CA GLN A 167 18.87 -6.26 8.71
C GLN A 167 18.20 -6.26 10.08
N SER A 168 18.33 -5.18 10.84
CA SER A 168 17.73 -5.08 12.17
C SER A 168 16.21 -5.27 12.12
N LEU A 169 15.55 -4.71 11.10
CA LEU A 169 14.13 -4.93 10.86
C LEU A 169 13.81 -6.39 10.52
N GLY A 170 14.61 -7.04 9.67
CA GLY A 170 14.46 -8.47 9.36
C GLY A 170 14.63 -9.39 10.57
N ASP A 171 15.58 -9.07 11.46
CA ASP A 171 15.80 -9.81 12.70
C ASP A 171 14.63 -9.58 13.68
N LEU A 172 14.11 -8.34 13.79
CA LEU A 172 12.93 -8.02 14.59
C LEU A 172 11.69 -8.80 14.11
N VAL A 173 11.43 -8.82 12.80
CA VAL A 173 10.32 -9.57 12.20
C VAL A 173 10.48 -11.07 12.47
N SER A 174 11.69 -11.60 12.29
CA SER A 174 11.98 -13.01 12.60
C SER A 174 11.73 -13.35 14.06
N HIS A 175 12.17 -12.49 14.98
CA HIS A 175 11.96 -12.68 16.42
C HIS A 175 10.48 -12.59 16.80
N SER A 176 9.74 -11.62 16.25
CA SER A 176 8.29 -11.50 16.46
C SER A 176 7.56 -12.76 15.97
N LEU A 177 7.80 -13.21 14.74
CA LEU A 177 7.19 -14.42 14.19
C LEU A 177 7.53 -15.68 14.99
N GLN A 178 8.79 -15.82 15.44
CA GLN A 178 9.21 -16.93 16.30
C GLN A 178 8.54 -16.89 17.68
N ASN A 179 8.37 -15.70 18.27
CA ASN A 179 7.70 -15.55 19.56
C ASN A 179 6.22 -15.92 19.44
N ILE A 180 5.53 -15.48 18.38
CA ILE A 180 4.16 -15.90 18.08
C ILE A 180 4.11 -17.43 17.90
N GLN A 181 5.04 -18.03 17.15
CA GLN A 181 5.10 -19.47 16.95
C GLN A 181 5.33 -20.25 18.27
N LYS A 182 6.16 -19.74 19.18
CA LYS A 182 6.37 -20.33 20.51
C LYS A 182 5.13 -20.26 21.39
N VAL A 183 4.40 -19.15 21.35
CA VAL A 183 3.13 -18.98 22.05
C VAL A 183 2.09 -19.95 21.50
N VAL A 184 2.02 -20.10 20.17
CA VAL A 184 1.07 -21.04 19.53
C VAL A 184 1.40 -22.51 19.82
N ASN A 185 2.67 -22.86 19.96
CA ASN A 185 3.10 -24.20 20.33
C ASN A 185 3.05 -24.47 21.85
N GLY A 186 2.58 -23.51 22.66
CA GLY A 186 2.48 -23.66 24.12
C GLY A 186 3.83 -23.64 24.86
N THR A 187 4.90 -23.21 24.18
CA THR A 187 6.28 -23.19 24.73
C THR A 187 6.68 -21.86 25.36
N ALA A 188 5.89 -20.81 25.19
CA ALA A 188 6.13 -19.49 25.77
C ALA A 188 4.83 -18.85 26.27
N LEU A 189 4.95 -17.99 27.29
CA LEU A 189 3.83 -17.25 27.85
C LEU A 189 3.36 -16.15 26.87
N SER A 190 2.05 -16.00 26.72
CA SER A 190 1.44 -14.93 25.92
C SER A 190 1.66 -13.57 26.60
N SER A 191 2.60 -12.77 26.10
CA SER A 191 2.73 -11.36 26.46
C SER A 191 1.66 -10.52 25.73
N PRO A 192 1.11 -9.46 26.35
CA PRO A 192 0.15 -8.57 25.69
C PRO A 192 0.71 -7.97 24.38
N GLU A 193 2.02 -7.76 24.27
CA GLU A 193 2.65 -7.30 23.02
C GLU A 193 2.52 -8.32 21.89
N VAL A 194 2.77 -9.60 22.18
CA VAL A 194 2.67 -10.69 21.19
C VAL A 194 1.23 -10.91 20.77
N VAL A 195 0.28 -10.71 21.70
CA VAL A 195 -1.15 -10.80 21.41
C VAL A 195 -1.61 -9.65 20.50
N ALA A 196 -1.11 -8.43 20.73
CA ALA A 196 -1.38 -7.30 19.85
C ALA A 196 -0.79 -7.52 18.44
N GLU A 197 0.48 -7.93 18.35
CA GLU A 197 1.11 -8.21 17.05
C GLU A 197 0.42 -9.35 16.29
N ALA A 198 -0.01 -10.41 16.97
CA ALA A 198 -0.75 -11.51 16.36
C ALA A 198 -2.14 -11.08 15.90
N ASN A 199 -2.84 -10.25 16.68
CA ASN A 199 -4.12 -9.70 16.28
C ASN A 199 -3.98 -8.77 15.06
N ASP A 200 -3.01 -7.86 15.04
CA ASP A 200 -2.77 -6.98 13.88
C ASP A 200 -2.55 -7.81 12.61
N LEU A 201 -1.71 -8.86 12.70
CA LEU A 201 -1.47 -9.79 11.60
C LEU A 201 -2.74 -10.56 11.17
N MET A 202 -3.61 -10.94 12.11
CA MET A 202 -4.87 -11.63 11.80
C MET A 202 -5.85 -10.73 11.05
N HIS A 203 -5.84 -9.42 11.32
CA HIS A 203 -6.63 -8.45 10.58
C HIS A 203 -6.02 -8.12 9.20
N GLY A 204 -4.87 -8.69 8.87
CA GLY A 204 -4.14 -8.40 7.64
C GLY A 204 -3.43 -7.05 7.69
N GLU A 205 -3.22 -6.50 8.88
CA GLU A 205 -2.49 -5.26 9.10
C GLU A 205 -1.06 -5.56 9.58
N ILE A 206 -0.15 -4.62 9.35
CA ILE A 206 1.24 -4.75 9.79
C ILE A 206 1.39 -4.12 11.18
N PRO A 207 2.01 -4.83 12.14
CA PRO A 207 2.23 -4.29 13.47
C PRO A 207 2.94 -2.94 13.44
N ARG A 208 2.48 -1.99 14.26
CA ARG A 208 3.02 -0.61 14.31
C ARG A 208 4.53 -0.54 14.53
N ARG A 209 5.10 -1.52 15.24
CA ARG A 209 6.55 -1.63 15.48
C ARG A 209 7.35 -1.83 14.19
N TRP A 210 6.77 -2.48 13.20
CA TRP A 210 7.40 -2.71 11.89
C TRP A 210 7.25 -1.45 11.02
N THR A 211 6.06 -0.85 10.99
CA THR A 211 5.75 0.35 10.20
C THR A 211 6.53 1.59 10.66
N SER A 212 6.81 1.73 11.96
CA SER A 212 7.64 2.83 12.47
C SER A 212 9.06 2.84 11.90
N ARG A 213 9.59 1.69 11.47
CA ARG A 213 10.92 1.56 10.87
C ARG A 213 10.87 1.68 9.34
N TRP A 214 9.72 1.40 8.73
CA TRP A 214 9.52 1.50 7.29
C TRP A 214 8.17 2.15 6.97
N PRO A 215 8.11 3.50 6.89
CA PRO A 215 6.85 4.23 6.68
C PRO A 215 6.24 4.03 5.29
N SER A 216 7.06 3.72 4.28
CA SER A 216 6.62 3.48 2.89
C SER A 216 6.37 2.01 2.56
N ALA A 217 6.19 1.17 3.58
CA ALA A 217 6.00 -0.26 3.35
C ALA A 217 4.58 -0.57 2.86
N PRO A 218 4.38 -1.62 2.04
CA PRO A 218 3.06 -2.08 1.64
C PRO A 218 2.22 -2.44 2.87
N GLU A 219 0.90 -2.18 2.85
CA GLU A 219 -0.01 -2.47 3.98
C GLU A 219 -0.26 -3.97 4.17
N GLU A 220 -0.07 -4.79 3.12
CA GLU A 220 -0.30 -6.24 3.17
C GLU A 220 0.92 -7.00 3.74
N PRO A 221 0.75 -7.85 4.78
CA PRO A 221 1.85 -8.58 5.42
C PRO A 221 2.66 -9.47 4.48
N THR A 222 2.02 -10.10 3.49
CA THR A 222 2.69 -10.99 2.52
C THR A 222 3.64 -10.20 1.62
N VAL A 223 3.17 -9.06 1.08
CA VAL A 223 3.92 -8.16 0.21
C VAL A 223 5.02 -7.46 0.99
N PHE A 224 4.74 -7.09 2.25
CA PHE A 224 5.75 -6.56 3.17
C PHE A 224 6.91 -7.53 3.39
N LEU A 225 6.62 -8.80 3.73
CA LEU A 225 7.65 -9.81 3.99
C LEU A 225 8.49 -10.09 2.72
N GLN A 226 7.85 -10.17 1.56
CA GLN A 226 8.55 -10.33 0.28
C GLN A 226 9.40 -9.11 -0.07
N GLY A 227 8.86 -7.90 0.10
CA GLY A 227 9.56 -6.64 -0.15
C GLY A 227 10.77 -6.48 0.77
N LEU A 228 10.62 -6.79 2.06
CA LEU A 228 11.70 -6.78 3.04
C LEU A 228 12.80 -7.78 2.65
N ALA A 229 12.43 -9.01 2.29
CA ALA A 229 13.39 -10.02 1.87
C ALA A 229 14.16 -9.59 0.61
N ARG A 230 13.49 -9.00 -0.38
CA ARG A 230 14.14 -8.44 -1.59
C ARG A 230 15.07 -7.29 -1.24
N ARG A 231 14.65 -6.36 -0.37
CA ARG A 231 15.47 -5.22 0.05
C ARG A 231 16.73 -5.68 0.78
N ILE A 232 16.60 -6.61 1.72
CA ILE A 232 17.77 -7.21 2.40
C ILE A 232 18.66 -7.94 1.40
N ALA A 233 18.08 -8.66 0.43
CA ALA A 233 18.83 -9.38 -0.59
C ALA A 233 19.63 -8.45 -1.52
N ALA A 234 19.01 -7.38 -2.00
CA ALA A 234 19.68 -6.35 -2.80
C ALA A 234 20.78 -5.69 -1.98
N LEU A 235 20.44 -5.13 -0.80
CA LEU A 235 21.38 -4.36 0.01
C LEU A 235 22.60 -5.17 0.43
N LYS A 236 22.41 -6.36 1.02
CA LYS A 236 23.55 -7.19 1.46
C LYS A 236 24.25 -7.94 0.33
N GLY A 237 23.51 -8.36 -0.69
CA GLY A 237 24.04 -9.22 -1.75
C GLY A 237 24.80 -8.43 -2.80
N GLU A 238 24.20 -7.36 -3.30
CA GLU A 238 24.68 -6.61 -4.46
C GLU A 238 25.34 -5.30 -4.03
N TRP A 239 24.70 -4.55 -3.14
CA TRP A 239 25.14 -3.19 -2.80
C TRP A 239 26.32 -3.15 -1.84
N VAL A 240 26.33 -3.96 -0.78
CA VAL A 240 27.48 -4.04 0.14
C VAL A 240 28.75 -4.53 -0.56
N LYS A 241 28.62 -5.43 -1.55
CA LYS A 241 29.76 -5.89 -2.37
C LYS A 241 30.23 -4.83 -3.37
N ARG A 242 29.28 -4.11 -3.99
CA ARG A 242 29.59 -2.99 -4.90
C ARG A 242 30.20 -1.79 -4.18
N VAL A 243 29.83 -1.54 -2.92
CA VAL A 243 30.46 -0.53 -2.07
C VAL A 243 31.91 -0.87 -1.73
N ALA A 244 32.24 -2.15 -1.60
CA ALA A 244 33.62 -2.60 -1.36
C ALA A 244 34.50 -2.53 -2.62
N SER A 245 33.91 -2.36 -3.81
CA SER A 245 34.64 -2.26 -5.08
C SER A 245 34.56 -0.81 -5.60
N PRO A 246 35.67 -0.15 -5.96
CA PRO A 246 35.67 1.26 -6.38
C PRO A 246 34.91 1.57 -7.69
N SER A 247 34.30 0.57 -8.34
CA SER A 247 33.52 0.68 -9.58
C SER A 247 32.02 0.91 -9.35
N MET A 248 31.66 1.67 -8.30
CA MET A 248 30.26 1.92 -7.88
C MET A 248 29.36 2.47 -9.00
N PHE A 249 29.93 3.10 -10.04
CA PHE A 249 29.21 3.84 -11.07
C PHE A 249 29.31 3.27 -12.50
N ASP A 250 29.96 2.13 -12.72
CA ASP A 250 30.16 1.60 -14.09
C ASP A 250 28.94 0.86 -14.66
N GLU A 251 27.95 0.50 -13.84
CA GLU A 251 26.72 -0.16 -14.31
C GLU A 251 25.45 0.59 -13.89
N PRO A 252 24.43 0.67 -14.78
CA PRO A 252 23.19 1.37 -14.50
C PRO A 252 22.40 0.69 -13.38
N LEU A 253 22.11 1.49 -12.36
CA LEU A 253 21.31 1.16 -11.18
C LEU A 253 19.88 0.74 -11.58
N LYS A 254 19.51 -0.52 -11.33
CA LYS A 254 18.11 -0.97 -11.41
C LYS A 254 17.48 -0.96 -10.02
N LEU A 255 16.62 0.04 -9.79
CA LEU A 255 15.81 0.21 -8.57
C LEU A 255 14.37 -0.31 -8.78
N SER A 256 14.20 -1.48 -9.39
CA SER A 256 12.89 -2.12 -9.62
C SER A 256 12.70 -3.36 -8.76
#